data_AF-A0A016U939-F1
#
_entry.id   AF-A0A016U939-F1
#
_cell.length_a   1.000
_cell.length_b   1.000
_cell.length_c   1.000
_cell.angle_alpha   90.00
_cell.angle_beta   90.00
_cell.angle_gamma   90.00
#
_symmetry.space_group_name_H-M   'P 1'
#
loop_
_entity.id
_entity.type
_entity.pdbx_description
1 polymer ?
#
loop_
_entity_poly.entity_id
_entity_poly.type
_entity_poly.pdbx_seq_one_letter_code
_entity_poly.pdbx_strand_id
1 'polypeptide(L)'
;MLLFFIFSFTVIYIHFHLQLAWGDTDKIGCSIENCYGKQKMTYVVCNYLDTCVYAFILASDTLSQIFRIFSGNRVGRLIYKPGKPCSECPNGYKGCENNLCVRK
;
A
#
# COMPACT_ATOMS: atom_id res chain seq x y z
N MET A 1 0.57 -16.16 27.21
CA MET A 1 1.78 -15.41 26.80
C MET A 1 2.41 -15.90 25.48
N LEU A 2 2.11 -17.11 24.99
CA LEU A 2 2.54 -17.58 23.66
C LEU A 2 1.78 -16.95 22.48
N LEU A 3 0.51 -16.57 22.67
CA LEU A 3 -0.32 -15.97 21.61
C LEU A 3 0.23 -14.62 21.12
N PHE A 4 0.78 -13.78 22.01
CA PHE A 4 1.29 -12.46 21.66
C PHE A 4 2.52 -12.50 20.75
N PHE A 5 3.39 -13.51 20.90
CA PHE A 5 4.60 -13.64 20.08
C PHE A 5 4.30 -14.11 18.65
N ILE A 6 3.31 -15.00 18.46
CA ILE A 6 2.91 -15.48 17.12
C ILE A 6 2.29 -14.34 16.29
N PHE A 7 1.53 -13.44 16.94
CA PHE A 7 0.97 -12.25 16.29
C PHE A 7 2.06 -11.29 15.80
N SER A 8 3.19 -11.15 16.50
CA SER A 8 4.25 -10.21 16.11
C SER A 8 5.02 -10.65 14.86
N PHE A 9 5.40 -11.94 14.76
CA PHE A 9 6.19 -12.42 13.62
C PHE A 9 5.36 -12.64 12.35
N THR A 10 4.12 -13.15 12.46
CA THR A 10 3.26 -13.41 11.30
C THR A 10 2.78 -12.11 10.63
N VAL A 11 2.51 -11.06 11.42
CA VAL A 11 2.05 -9.76 10.91
C VAL A 11 3.12 -9.04 10.09
N ILE A 12 4.42 -9.19 10.42
CA ILE A 12 5.53 -8.54 9.68
C ILE A 12 5.68 -9.11 8.26
N TYR A 13 5.62 -10.42 8.07
CA TYR A 13 5.71 -11.03 6.73
C TYR A 13 4.48 -10.72 5.87
N ILE A 14 3.31 -10.68 6.50
CA ILE A 14 2.06 -10.33 5.82
C ILE A 14 2.14 -8.89 5.29
N HIS A 15 2.69 -7.94 6.05
CA HIS A 15 2.70 -6.51 5.72
C HIS A 15 3.25 -6.18 4.32
N PHE A 16 4.33 -6.84 3.88
CA PHE A 16 4.89 -6.65 2.53
C PHE A 16 3.97 -7.18 1.43
N HIS A 17 3.35 -8.35 1.63
CA HIS A 17 2.39 -8.91 0.69
C HIS A 17 1.10 -8.09 0.63
N LEU A 18 0.68 -7.50 1.76
CA LEU A 18 -0.52 -6.67 1.79
C LEU A 18 -0.35 -5.38 0.99
N GLN A 19 0.84 -4.77 1.02
CA GLN A 19 1.08 -3.53 0.27
C GLN A 19 1.06 -3.78 -1.25
N LEU A 20 1.55 -4.94 -1.70
CA LEU A 20 1.52 -5.33 -3.12
C LEU A 20 0.10 -5.63 -3.63
N ALA A 21 -0.74 -6.21 -2.78
CA ALA A 21 -2.10 -6.60 -3.14
C ALA A 21 -3.15 -5.53 -2.83
N TRP A 22 -2.73 -4.35 -2.36
CA TRP A 22 -3.63 -3.28 -1.93
C TRP A 22 -4.37 -2.71 -3.14
N GLY A 23 -5.67 -2.97 -3.23
CA GLY A 23 -6.49 -2.70 -4.44
C GLY A 23 -6.64 -1.22 -4.78
N ASP A 24 -6.33 -0.35 -3.82
CA ASP A 24 -6.35 1.11 -3.95
C ASP A 24 -5.02 1.69 -4.48
N THR A 25 -3.95 0.91 -4.50
CA THR A 25 -2.61 1.36 -4.91
C THR A 25 -2.46 1.26 -6.42
N ASP A 26 -2.28 2.40 -7.10
CA ASP A 26 -2.19 2.45 -8.57
C ASP A 26 -0.80 2.77 -9.13
N LYS A 27 0.16 3.13 -8.27
CA LYS A 27 1.53 3.45 -8.70
C LYS A 27 2.55 2.88 -7.74
N ILE A 28 3.65 2.39 -8.32
CA ILE A 28 4.82 1.87 -7.63
C ILE A 28 6.06 2.48 -8.28
N GLY A 29 7.06 2.82 -7.47
CA GLY A 29 8.39 3.22 -7.92
C GLY A 29 9.45 2.47 -7.13
N CYS A 30 10.37 1.80 -7.82
CA CYS A 30 11.42 1.01 -7.18
C CYS A 30 12.82 1.50 -7.56
N SER A 31 13.77 1.35 -6.64
CA SER A 31 15.20 1.59 -6.85
C SER A 31 15.98 0.36 -6.42
N ILE A 32 17.04 0.05 -7.17
CA ILE A 32 17.94 -1.08 -6.92
C ILE A 32 19.34 -0.52 -6.75
N GLU A 33 20.00 -0.89 -5.66
CA GLU A 33 21.39 -0.52 -5.41
C GLU A 33 22.20 -1.76 -5.01
N ASN A 34 23.35 -1.93 -5.64
CA ASN A 34 24.26 -3.03 -5.34
C ASN A 34 25.35 -2.55 -4.38
N CYS A 35 25.29 -2.98 -3.12
CA CYS A 35 26.30 -2.64 -2.12
C CYS A 35 27.49 -3.61 -2.25
N TYR A 36 28.62 -3.11 -2.76
CA TYR A 36 29.85 -3.90 -2.98
C TYR A 36 30.86 -3.85 -1.81
N GLY A 37 30.43 -3.44 -0.61
CA GLY A 37 31.27 -3.34 0.60
C GLY A 37 31.59 -4.69 1.27
N LYS A 38 32.00 -4.65 2.55
CA LYS A 38 32.32 -5.86 3.35
C LYS A 38 31.18 -6.89 3.41
N GLN A 39 29.95 -6.46 3.17
CA GLN A 39 28.78 -7.32 2.97
C GLN A 39 28.26 -7.06 1.55
N LYS A 40 28.42 -8.04 0.66
CA LYS A 40 27.88 -8.00 -0.70
C LYS A 40 26.37 -8.23 -0.62
N MET A 41 25.58 -7.18 -0.80
CA MET A 41 24.13 -7.28 -0.77
C MET A 41 23.51 -6.36 -1.82
N THR A 42 22.43 -6.82 -2.44
CA THR A 42 21.61 -5.99 -3.32
C THR A 42 20.44 -5.48 -2.51
N TYR A 43 20.25 -4.17 -2.48
CA TYR A 43 19.13 -3.54 -1.80
C TYR A 43 18.10 -3.08 -2.82
N VAL A 44 16.85 -3.52 -2.63
CA VAL A 44 15.72 -3.13 -3.46
C VAL A 44 14.72 -2.42 -2.56
N VAL A 45 14.38 -1.18 -2.93
CA VAL A 45 13.35 -0.39 -2.24
C VAL A 45 12.25 -0.07 -3.22
N CYS A 46 11.01 -0.34 -2.83
CA CYS A 46 9.83 0.08 -3.58
C CYS A 46 8.96 0.99 -2.71
N ASN A 47 8.61 2.14 -3.26
CA ASN A 47 7.63 3.04 -2.70
C ASN A 47 6.31 2.89 -3.48
N TYR A 48 5.21 2.91 -2.74
CA TYR A 48 3.85 2.77 -3.27
C TYR A 48 3.12 4.10 -3.09
N LEU A 49 2.43 4.56 -4.12
CA LEU A 49 1.51 5.69 -3.98
C LEU A 49 0.11 5.14 -3.72
N ASP A 50 -0.34 5.30 -2.48
CA ASP A 50 -1.64 4.82 -2.05
C ASP A 50 -2.72 5.89 -2.20
N THR A 51 -3.97 5.57 -1.84
CA THR A 51 -5.05 6.56 -1.84
C THR A 51 -4.80 7.67 -0.84
N CYS A 52 -4.94 8.91 -1.32
CA CYS A 52 -4.95 10.11 -0.50
C CYS A 52 -6.20 10.10 0.40
N VAL A 53 -5.98 10.12 1.71
CA VAL A 53 -7.02 10.37 2.69
C VAL A 53 -6.73 11.65 3.41
N TYR A 54 -7.78 12.44 3.55
CA TYR A 54 -7.76 13.66 4.33
C TYR A 54 -7.86 13.28 5.80
N ALA A 55 -6.79 13.56 6.56
CA ALA A 55 -6.87 13.52 8.00
C ALA A 55 -7.15 14.94 8.51
N PHE A 56 -8.27 15.09 9.21
CA PHE A 56 -8.52 16.27 10.01
C PHE A 56 -7.80 16.05 11.35
N ILE A 57 -6.52 16.44 11.41
CA ILE A 57 -5.88 16.55 12.71
C ILE A 57 -6.41 17.84 13.33
N LEU A 58 -7.13 17.74 14.44
CA LEU A 58 -7.49 18.88 15.27
C LEU A 58 -6.20 19.40 15.94
N ALA A 59 -5.30 19.98 15.14
CA ALA A 59 -4.21 20.78 15.65
C ALA A 59 -4.78 22.17 15.93
N SER A 60 -5.33 22.34 17.14
CA SER A 60 -5.47 23.62 17.82
C SER A 60 -6.17 24.74 17.04
N ASP A 61 -7.50 24.80 17.17
CA ASP A 61 -8.42 25.97 17.11
C ASP A 61 -8.35 27.03 16.00
N THR A 62 -7.36 27.12 15.10
CA THR A 62 -7.35 28.17 14.05
C THR A 62 -6.70 27.83 12.70
N LEU A 63 -6.48 26.56 12.34
CA LEU A 63 -6.26 26.18 10.95
C LEU A 63 -6.59 24.70 10.74
N SER A 64 -7.70 24.44 10.07
CA SER A 64 -7.99 23.15 9.46
C SER A 64 -7.00 22.89 8.32
N GLN A 65 -5.75 22.54 8.66
CA GLN A 65 -4.83 22.04 7.64
C GLN A 65 -5.33 20.68 7.18
N ILE A 66 -5.99 20.66 6.03
CA ILE A 66 -6.36 19.45 5.31
C ILE A 66 -5.05 18.80 4.84
N PHE A 67 -4.47 17.97 5.71
CA PHE A 67 -3.26 17.24 5.37
C PHE A 67 -3.63 16.04 4.49
N ARG A 68 -3.06 16.01 3.29
CA ARG A 68 -3.20 14.88 2.36
C ARG A 68 -2.25 13.78 2.80
N ILE A 69 -2.79 12.69 3.35
CA ILE A 69 -2.00 11.51 3.73
C ILE A 69 -2.22 10.42 2.69
N PHE A 70 -1.14 10.01 2.03
CA PHE A 70 -1.14 8.77 1.27
C PHE A 70 -0.94 7.61 2.24
N SER A 71 -1.90 6.68 2.33
CA SER A 71 -1.78 5.54 3.25
C SER A 71 -2.51 4.31 2.72
N GLY A 72 -1.74 3.25 2.50
CA GLY A 72 -2.15 1.86 2.37
C GLY A 72 -2.02 1.11 3.70
N ASN A 73 -2.21 -0.20 3.68
CA ASN A 73 -2.04 -1.10 4.84
C ASN A 73 -2.70 -0.63 6.14
N ARG A 74 -3.91 -0.07 6.04
CA ARG A 74 -4.64 0.45 7.20
C ARG A 74 -5.26 -0.68 7.99
N VAL A 75 -4.94 -0.75 9.28
CA VAL A 75 -5.56 -1.70 10.21
C VAL A 75 -7.08 -1.54 10.19
N GLY A 76 -7.79 -2.65 10.03
CA GLY A 76 -9.26 -2.69 9.97
C GLY A 76 -9.87 -2.29 8.62
N ARG A 77 -9.06 -1.95 7.60
CA ARG A 77 -9.53 -1.83 6.21
C ARG A 77 -9.29 -3.13 5.45
N LEU A 78 -10.16 -3.40 4.48
CA LEU A 78 -9.96 -4.49 3.52
C LEU A 78 -8.81 -4.13 2.58
N ILE A 79 -8.01 -5.14 2.23
CA ILE A 79 -6.87 -5.01 1.29
C ILE A 79 -7.39 -4.74 -0.13
N TYR A 80 -8.46 -5.43 -0.52
CA TYR A 80 -9.21 -5.22 -1.74
C TYR A 80 -10.68 -5.61 -1.49
N LYS A 81 -11.60 -5.08 -2.28
CA LYS A 81 -13.01 -5.44 -2.19
C LYS A 81 -13.25 -6.82 -2.83
N PRO A 82 -13.86 -7.78 -2.12
CA PRO A 82 -14.23 -9.06 -2.73
C PRO A 82 -15.28 -8.86 -3.82
N GLY A 83 -15.12 -9.54 -4.96
CA GLY A 83 -16.04 -9.40 -6.09
C GLY A 83 -15.59 -10.16 -7.33
N LYS A 84 -16.35 -10.02 -8.42
CA LYS A 84 -15.93 -10.50 -9.74
C LYS A 84 -14.77 -9.62 -10.24
N PRO A 85 -13.73 -10.18 -10.88
CA PRO A 85 -12.68 -9.37 -11.47
C PRO A 85 -13.23 -8.28 -12.39
N CYS A 86 -12.67 -7.08 -12.28
CA CYS A 86 -13.00 -5.94 -13.13
C CYS A 86 -14.45 -5.44 -13.08
N SER A 87 -15.29 -5.93 -12.16
CA SER A 87 -16.68 -5.45 -12.03
C SER A 87 -16.78 -4.02 -11.49
N GLU A 88 -15.72 -3.51 -10.86
CA GLU A 88 -15.67 -2.21 -10.20
C GLU A 88 -14.37 -1.46 -10.50
N CYS A 89 -13.89 -1.48 -11.76
CA CYS A 89 -12.69 -0.74 -12.12
C CYS A 89 -12.89 0.78 -11.94
N PRO A 90 -11.90 1.51 -11.37
CA PRO A 90 -12.01 2.94 -11.15
C PRO A 90 -12.01 3.75 -12.46
N ASN A 91 -12.51 4.98 -12.37
CA ASN A 91 -12.62 5.88 -13.52
C ASN A 91 -11.24 6.14 -14.16
N GLY A 92 -11.19 6.09 -15.50
CA GLY A 92 -9.96 6.26 -16.28
C GLY A 92 -9.21 4.97 -16.58
N TYR A 93 -9.67 3.83 -16.06
CA TYR A 93 -9.22 2.49 -16.48
C TYR A 93 -10.14 2.02 -17.61
N LYS A 94 -9.55 1.73 -18.78
CA LYS A 94 -10.30 1.47 -20.03
C LYS A 94 -10.30 0.00 -20.45
N GLY A 95 -9.70 -0.88 -19.65
CA GLY A 95 -9.63 -2.30 -19.96
C GLY A 95 -9.48 -3.17 -18.73
N CYS A 96 -9.62 -4.47 -18.97
CA CYS A 96 -9.39 -5.52 -18.00
C CYS A 96 -8.48 -6.55 -18.67
N GLU A 97 -7.29 -6.77 -18.13
CA GLU A 97 -6.31 -7.73 -18.64
C GLU A 97 -5.85 -8.61 -17.49
N ASN A 98 -5.87 -9.93 -17.67
CA ASN A 98 -5.47 -10.88 -16.63
C ASN A 98 -6.13 -10.63 -15.26
N ASN A 99 -7.42 -10.30 -15.26
CA ASN A 99 -8.21 -9.96 -14.06
C ASN A 99 -7.78 -8.66 -13.34
N LEU A 100 -7.02 -7.79 -13.99
CA LEU A 100 -6.58 -6.49 -13.47
C LEU A 100 -7.11 -5.33 -14.32
N CYS A 101 -7.51 -4.24 -13.67
CA CYS A 101 -7.91 -3.01 -14.35
C CYS A 101 -6.68 -2.34 -14.98
N VAL A 102 -6.75 -1.94 -16.26
CA VAL A 102 -5.65 -1.26 -16.96
C VAL A 102 -6.01 0.16 -17.45
N ARG A 103 -5.09 1.11 -17.30
CA ARG A 103 -5.15 2.47 -17.90
C ARG A 103 -4.41 2.43 -19.24
N LYS A 104 -5.14 2.38 -20.35
CA LYS A 104 -4.61 2.54 -21.71
C LYS A 104 -4.70 3.98 -22.17
#